data_AF-A0A2N3CQL5-F1
#
_entry.id   AF-A0A2N3CQL5-F1
#
_cell.length_a   1.000
_cell.length_b   1.000
_cell.length_c   1.000
_cell.angle_alpha   90.00
_cell.angle_beta   90.00
_cell.angle_gamma   90.00
#
_symmetry.space_group_name_H-M   'P 1'
#
loop_
_entity.id
_entity.type
_entity.pdbx_description
1 polymer ?
#
loop_
_entity_poly.entity_id
_entity_poly.type
_entity_poly.pdbx_seq_one_letter_code
_entity_poly.pdbx_strand_id
1 'polypeptide(L)'
;MTELFFSAFVTFFVVIDPPGCAPIYAGLTKGASASQARSMALRATFIATIILLIFALFGQQLLAALHIELNSFRIAGGLMLFFIAFDMVFEKRTQRREERAEKVAASPE
;
A
#
# COMPACT_ATOMS: atom_id res chain seq x y z
N MET A 1 7.86 3.15 -27.47
CA MET A 1 7.78 4.20 -26.42
C MET A 1 6.42 4.20 -25.73
N THR A 2 5.31 4.26 -26.47
CA THR A 2 3.95 4.20 -25.92
C THR A 2 3.65 2.91 -25.17
N GLU A 3 3.99 1.73 -25.71
CA GLU A 3 3.78 0.46 -25.00
C GLU A 3 4.54 0.39 -23.67
N LEU A 4 5.82 0.75 -23.66
CA LEU A 4 6.63 0.82 -22.45
C LEU A 4 6.00 1.76 -21.40
N PHE A 5 5.52 2.92 -21.85
CA PHE A 5 4.82 3.88 -20.98
C PHE A 5 3.57 3.26 -20.36
N PHE A 6 2.70 2.63 -21.17
CA PHE A 6 1.49 2.00 -20.66
C PHE A 6 1.79 0.84 -19.71
N SER A 7 2.75 -0.04 -20.03
CA SER A 7 3.12 -1.13 -19.14
C SER A 7 3.70 -0.64 -17.81
N ALA A 8 4.58 0.37 -17.85
CA ALA A 8 5.14 0.97 -16.65
C ALA A 8 4.07 1.69 -15.82
N PHE A 9 3.18 2.44 -16.47
CA PHE A 9 2.07 3.13 -15.84
C PHE A 9 1.10 2.17 -15.15
N VAL A 10 0.67 1.11 -15.85
CA VAL A 10 -0.22 0.09 -15.28
C VAL A 10 0.45 -0.60 -14.10
N THR A 11 1.73 -0.97 -14.23
CA THR A 11 2.49 -1.58 -13.11
C THR A 11 2.54 -0.64 -11.92
N PHE A 12 2.86 0.63 -12.13
CA PHE A 12 2.92 1.63 -11.07
C PHE A 12 1.55 1.88 -10.43
N PHE A 13 0.50 2.01 -11.23
CA PHE A 13 -0.87 2.22 -10.74
C PHE A 13 -1.35 1.06 -9.87
N VAL A 14 -1.10 -0.18 -10.30
CA VAL A 14 -1.41 -1.38 -9.53
C VAL A 14 -0.61 -1.45 -8.23
N VAL A 15 0.68 -1.09 -8.27
CA VAL A 15 1.56 -1.10 -7.08
C VAL A 15 1.17 -0.03 -6.05
N ILE A 16 0.77 1.17 -6.49
CA ILE A 16 0.33 2.24 -5.59
C ILE A 16 -1.03 1.94 -4.96
N ASP A 17 -1.87 1.17 -5.64
CA ASP A 17 -3.23 0.84 -5.21
C ASP A 17 -4.07 2.08 -4.77
N PRO A 18 -4.31 3.06 -5.66
CA PRO A 18 -5.19 4.20 -5.34
C PRO A 18 -6.60 3.79 -4.88
N PRO A 19 -7.27 2.79 -5.50
CA PRO A 19 -8.61 2.36 -5.08
C PRO A 19 -8.63 1.79 -3.66
N GLY A 20 -7.64 1.00 -3.24
CA GLY A 20 -7.56 0.50 -1.86
C GLY A 20 -7.14 1.59 -0.85
N CYS A 21 -6.28 2.53 -1.25
CA CYS A 21 -5.87 3.64 -0.39
C CYS A 21 -6.98 4.65 -0.13
N ALA A 22 -7.87 4.91 -1.10
CA ALA A 22 -8.93 5.90 -0.98
C ALA A 22 -9.88 5.70 0.24
N PRO A 23 -10.50 4.52 0.46
CA PRO A 23 -11.36 4.29 1.62
C PRO A 23 -10.59 4.28 2.94
N ILE A 24 -9.33 3.82 2.94
CA ILE A 24 -8.46 3.88 4.13
C ILE A 24 -8.20 5.34 4.53
N TYR A 25 -7.84 6.18 3.56
CA TYR A 25 -7.63 7.60 3.78
C TYR A 25 -8.92 8.28 4.26
N ALA A 26 -10.04 8.04 3.57
CA ALA A 26 -11.34 8.59 3.94
C ALA A 26 -11.75 8.22 5.37
N GLY A 27 -11.51 6.97 5.79
CA GLY A 27 -11.75 6.52 7.16
C GLY A 27 -10.85 7.19 8.19
N LEU A 28 -9.56 7.40 7.87
CA LEU A 28 -8.59 8.03 8.77
C LEU A 28 -8.76 9.55 8.88
N THR A 29 -9.30 10.21 7.85
CA THR A 29 -9.57 11.65 7.86
C THR A 29 -10.97 11.99 8.34
N LYS A 30 -11.78 11.00 8.73
CA LYS A 30 -13.14 11.22 9.23
C LYS A 30 -13.07 12.05 10.52
N GLY A 31 -13.55 13.29 10.48
CA GLY A 31 -13.52 14.23 11.60
C GLY A 31 -12.30 15.17 11.63
N ALA A 32 -11.37 15.05 10.68
CA ALA A 32 -10.27 16.01 10.53
C ALA A 32 -10.73 17.26 9.75
N SER A 33 -10.19 18.43 10.09
CA SER A 33 -10.36 19.63 9.27
C SER A 33 -9.70 19.46 7.89
N ALA A 34 -10.15 20.21 6.88
CA ALA A 34 -9.58 20.14 5.52
C ALA A 34 -8.05 20.40 5.49
N SER A 35 -7.56 21.28 6.37
CA SER A 35 -6.12 21.56 6.52
C SER A 35 -5.36 20.34 7.06
N GLN A 36 -5.89 19.68 8.09
CA GLN A 36 -5.30 18.48 8.67
C GLN A 36 -5.30 17.31 7.68
N ALA A 37 -6.42 17.09 6.99
CA ALA A 37 -6.54 16.05 5.96
C ALA A 37 -5.50 16.26 4.85
N ARG A 38 -5.32 17.49 4.36
CA ARG A 38 -4.31 17.82 3.34
C ARG A 38 -2.87 17.60 3.86
N SER A 39 -2.60 18.00 5.09
CA SER A 39 -1.29 17.76 5.73
C SER A 39 -0.97 16.27 5.84
N MET A 40 -1.96 15.44 6.22
CA MET A 40 -1.81 13.99 6.27
C MET A 40 -1.50 13.40 4.89
N ALA A 41 -2.23 13.82 3.85
CA ALA A 41 -1.99 13.36 2.48
C ALA A 41 -0.57 13.71 2.02
N LEU A 42 -0.14 14.96 2.19
CA LEU A 42 1.21 15.40 1.80
C LEU A 42 2.31 14.63 2.53
N ARG A 43 2.15 14.41 3.83
CA ARG A 43 3.10 13.61 4.62
C ARG A 43 3.16 12.17 4.13
N ALA A 44 2.01 11.54 3.90
CA ALA A 44 1.94 10.17 3.39
C ALA A 44 2.60 10.06 2.01
N THR A 45 2.30 10.98 1.09
CA THR A 45 2.93 11.02 -0.24
C THR A 45 4.44 11.22 -0.15
N PHE A 46 4.91 12.12 0.73
CA PHE A 46 6.34 12.37 0.91
C PHE A 46 7.07 11.13 1.45
N ILE A 47 6.51 10.47 2.48
CA ILE A 47 7.07 9.24 3.04
C ILE A 47 7.11 8.14 1.98
N ALA A 48 6.01 7.94 1.25
CA ALA A 48 5.93 6.95 0.16
C ALA A 48 6.97 7.25 -0.93
N THR A 49 7.15 8.52 -1.31
CA THR A 49 8.15 8.94 -2.30
C THR A 49 9.56 8.58 -1.84
N ILE A 50 9.91 8.85 -0.59
CA ILE A 50 11.23 8.49 -0.04
C ILE A 50 11.44 6.98 -0.09
N ILE A 51 10.46 6.19 0.35
CA ILE A 51 10.54 4.72 0.33
C ILE A 51 10.75 4.23 -1.11
N LEU A 52 9.97 4.74 -2.06
CA LEU A 52 10.09 4.38 -3.47
C LEU A 52 11.45 4.77 -4.05
N LEU A 53 11.98 5.96 -3.73
CA LEU A 53 13.30 6.38 -4.19
C LEU A 53 14.42 5.50 -3.62
N ILE A 54 14.33 5.13 -2.34
CA ILE A 54 15.29 4.20 -1.73
C ILE A 54 15.26 2.85 -2.46
N PHE A 55 14.08 2.27 -2.69
CA PHE A 55 13.97 1.00 -3.42
C PHE A 55 14.38 1.13 -4.89
N ALA A 56 14.13 2.27 -5.54
CA ALA A 56 14.56 2.51 -6.91
C ALA A 56 16.08 2.56 -7.04
N LEU A 57 16.78 3.15 -6.07
CA LEU A 57 18.24 3.29 -6.09
C LEU A 57 18.99 2.07 -5.54
N PHE A 58 18.43 1.44 -4.50
CA PHE A 58 19.11 0.40 -3.70
C PHE A 58 18.40 -0.97 -3.73
N GLY A 59 17.22 -1.07 -4.33
CA GLY A 59 16.40 -2.29 -4.26
C GLY A 59 17.07 -3.50 -4.92
N GLN A 60 17.75 -3.31 -6.05
CA GLN A 60 18.44 -4.42 -6.72
C GLN A 60 19.63 -4.94 -5.88
N GLN A 61 20.38 -4.04 -5.24
CA GLN A 61 21.49 -4.36 -4.37
C GLN A 61 21.00 -5.07 -3.10
N LEU A 62 19.87 -4.61 -2.54
CA LEU A 62 19.23 -5.25 -1.40
C LEU A 62 18.80 -6.68 -1.74
N LEU A 63 18.15 -6.89 -2.90
CA LEU A 63 17.76 -8.23 -3.35
C LEU A 63 18.97 -9.12 -3.62
N ALA A 64 20.02 -8.58 -4.24
CA ALA A 64 21.26 -9.30 -4.50
C ALA A 64 21.97 -9.73 -3.21
N ALA A 65 21.98 -8.88 -2.18
CA ALA A 65 22.52 -9.22 -0.86
C ALA A 65 21.75 -10.36 -0.17
N LEU A 66 20.46 -10.51 -0.49
CA LEU A 66 19.62 -11.62 -0.04
C LEU A 66 19.70 -12.85 -0.95
N HIS A 67 20.52 -12.81 -2.01
CA HIS A 67 20.58 -13.83 -3.07
C HIS A 67 19.21 -14.09 -3.73
N ILE A 68 18.37 -13.05 -3.83
CA ILE A 68 17.05 -13.11 -4.45
C ILE A 68 17.13 -12.52 -5.86
N GLU A 69 16.67 -13.29 -6.85
CA GLU A 69 16.49 -12.77 -8.20
C GLU A 69 15.31 -11.79 -8.28
N LEU A 70 15.47 -10.74 -9.10
CA LEU A 70 14.40 -9.76 -9.33
C LEU A 70 13.12 -10.42 -9.88
N ASN A 71 13.26 -11.44 -10.73
CA ASN A 71 12.12 -12.19 -11.27
C ASN A 71 11.36 -12.93 -10.17
N SER A 72 12.07 -13.60 -9.26
CA SER A 72 11.48 -14.28 -8.10
C SER A 72 10.75 -13.30 -7.18
N PHE A 73 11.34 -12.13 -6.92
CA PHE A 73 10.70 -11.07 -6.14
C PHE A 73 9.40 -10.57 -6.80
N ARG A 74 9.41 -10.36 -8.13
CA ARG A 74 8.22 -9.96 -8.89
C ARG A 74 7.11 -11.01 -8.84
N ILE A 75 7.45 -12.29 -8.93
CA ILE A 75 6.49 -13.40 -8.80
C ILE A 75 5.88 -13.40 -7.39
N ALA A 76 6.71 -13.35 -6.35
CA ALA A 76 6.24 -13.33 -4.96
C ALA A 76 5.35 -12.12 -4.67
N GLY A 77 5.75 -10.93 -5.12
CA GLY A 77 4.95 -9.71 -5.00
C GLY A 77 3.61 -9.81 -5.74
N GLY A 78 3.60 -10.38 -6.94
CA GLY A 78 2.38 -10.64 -7.71
C GLY A 78 1.42 -11.59 -6.98
N LEU A 79 1.93 -12.67 -6.40
CA LEU A 79 1.12 -13.60 -5.60
C LEU A 79 0.59 -12.93 -4.33
N MET A 80 1.39 -12.11 -3.66
CA MET A 80 0.96 -11.35 -2.48
C MET A 80 -0.18 -10.37 -2.82
N LEU A 81 -0.05 -9.62 -3.92
CA LEU A 81 -1.11 -8.72 -4.40
C LEU A 81 -2.37 -9.50 -4.78
N PHE A 82 -2.23 -10.64 -5.45
CA PHE A 82 -3.36 -11.53 -5.74
C PHE A 82 -4.08 -11.98 -4.46
N PHE A 83 -3.34 -12.41 -3.43
CA PHE A 83 -3.93 -12.78 -2.15
C PHE A 83 -4.60 -11.61 -1.43
N ILE A 84 -4.01 -10.41 -1.46
CA ILE A 84 -4.61 -9.20 -0.87
C ILE A 84 -5.92 -8.88 -1.60
N ALA A 85 -5.92 -8.86 -2.93
CA ALA A 85 -7.12 -8.61 -3.72
C ALA A 85 -8.20 -9.67 -3.46
N PHE A 86 -7.82 -10.95 -3.38
CA PHE A 86 -8.72 -12.04 -3.02
C PHE A 86 -9.33 -11.81 -1.62
N ASP A 87 -8.51 -11.51 -0.61
CA ASP A 87 -8.95 -11.23 0.76
C ASP A 87 -9.86 -9.98 0.86
N MET A 88 -9.62 -8.97 0.01
CA MET A 88 -10.49 -7.78 -0.10
C MET A 88 -11.86 -8.12 -0.69
N VAL A 89 -11.92 -8.94 -1.75
CA VAL A 89 -13.19 -9.35 -2.39
C VAL A 89 -14.04 -10.21 -1.45
N PHE A 90 -13.40 -11.07 -0.64
CA PHE A 90 -14.09 -11.95 0.30
C PHE A 90 -14.24 -11.36 1.72
N GLU A 91 -14.06 -10.04 1.87
CA GLU A 91 -14.44 -9.21 3.02
C GLU A 91 -14.00 -9.70 4.43
N LYS A 92 -12.92 -10.48 4.54
CA LYS A 92 -12.36 -10.88 5.85
C LYS A 92 -11.62 -9.74 6.58
N ARG A 93 -11.30 -8.65 5.87
CA ARG A 93 -10.54 -7.50 6.39
C ARG A 93 -11.40 -6.45 7.10
N THR A 94 -12.64 -6.22 6.67
CA THR A 94 -13.55 -5.28 7.32
C THR A 94 -13.89 -5.79 8.73
N GLN A 95 -14.26 -7.07 8.86
CA GLN A 95 -14.60 -7.65 10.16
C GLN A 95 -13.43 -7.69 11.16
N ARG A 96 -12.20 -8.03 10.74
CA ARG A 96 -11.04 -8.09 11.68
C ARG A 96 -10.58 -6.73 12.19
N ARG A 97 -10.75 -5.66 11.40
CA ARG A 97 -10.35 -4.31 11.80
C ARG A 97 -11.41 -3.66 12.68
N GLU A 98 -12.68 -3.97 12.45
CA GLU A 98 -13.80 -3.65 13.35
C GLU A 98 -13.66 -4.39 14.68
N GLU A 99 -13.48 -5.72 14.68
CA GLU A 99 -13.29 -6.52 15.91
C GLU A 99 -12.11 -6.04 16.78
N ARG A 100 -11.01 -5.62 16.15
CA ARG A 100 -9.82 -5.15 16.88
C ARG A 100 -10.02 -3.74 17.45
N ALA A 101 -10.79 -2.89 16.78
CA ALA A 101 -11.18 -1.58 17.30
C ALA A 101 -12.22 -1.72 18.43
N GLU A 102 -13.17 -2.65 18.30
CA GLU A 102 -14.18 -2.96 19.32
C GLU A 102 -13.56 -3.56 20.59
N LYS A 103 -12.60 -4.48 20.46
CA LYS A 103 -11.88 -5.06 21.61
C LYS A 103 -11.03 -4.06 22.39
N VAL A 104 -10.47 -3.06 21.71
CA VAL A 104 -9.72 -1.97 22.37
C VAL A 104 -10.67 -0.98 23.05
N ALA A 105 -11.87 -0.76 22.50
CA ALA A 105 -12.90 0.06 23.14
C ALA A 105 -13.60 -0.64 24.32
N ALA A 106 -13.69 -1.98 24.29
CA ALA A 106 -14.37 -2.79 25.31
C ALA A 106 -13.52 -3.11 26.55
N SER A 107 -12.22 -2.81 26.55
CA SER A 107 -11.35 -2.91 27.72
C SER A 107 -10.73 -1.56 28.06
N PRO A 108 -11.49 -0.64 28.68
CA PRO A 108 -10.90 0.46 29.40
C PRO A 108 -10.28 -0.12 30.68
N GLU A 109 -8.96 -0.15 30.77
CA GLU A 109 -8.32 -0.10 32.09
C GLU A 109 -8.62 1.25 32.74
#